data_AF-A0A519LEK9-F1
#
_entry.id   AF-A0A519LEK9-F1
#
_cell.length_a   1.000
_cell.length_b   1.000
_cell.length_c   1.000
_cell.angle_alpha   90.00
_cell.angle_beta   90.00
_cell.angle_gamma   90.00
#
_symmetry.space_group_name_H-M   'P 1'
#
loop_
_entity.id
_entity.type
_entity.pdbx_description
1 polymer ?
#
loop_
_entity_poly.entity_id
_entity_poly.type
_entity_poly.pdbx_seq_one_letter_code
_entity_poly.pdbx_strand_id
1 'polypeptide(L)'
;MNARLDPATSLLPTLADIEAAAQVVYRDFPPTSQYRWGLLSERLGTDCWLKHENHTPVGAFKIRGGLTYFDQLAKRGAMPREVISATRGNHGQSMGWAARS
;
A
#
# COMPACT_ATOMS: atom_id res chain seq x y z
N MET A 1 33.27 13.81 6.76
CA MET A 1 33.04 13.64 5.31
C MET A 1 31.54 13.50 5.09
N ASN A 2 30.87 14.58 4.69
CA ASN A 2 29.46 14.52 4.34
C ASN A 2 29.33 13.79 3.01
N ALA A 3 28.96 12.51 3.06
CA ALA A 3 28.54 11.80 1.87
C ALA A 3 27.32 12.55 1.32
N ARG A 4 27.49 13.24 0.19
CA ARG A 4 26.35 13.76 -0.58
C ARG A 4 25.53 12.54 -0.97
N LEU A 5 24.37 12.38 -0.34
CA LEU A 5 23.37 11.40 -0.76
C LEU A 5 23.04 11.69 -2.23
N ASP A 6 23.04 10.64 -3.05
CA ASP A 6 22.67 10.73 -4.47
C ASP A 6 21.25 11.33 -4.55
N PRO A 7 20.95 12.34 -5.40
CA PRO A 7 19.60 12.89 -5.52
C PRO A 7 18.53 11.84 -5.80
N ALA A 8 18.89 10.68 -6.37
CA ALA A 8 18.01 9.53 -6.52
C ALA A 8 17.66 8.83 -5.19
N THR A 9 18.58 8.81 -4.20
CA THR A 9 18.30 8.30 -2.85
C THR A 9 17.33 9.19 -2.08
N SER A 10 17.24 10.49 -2.44
CA SER A 10 16.26 11.43 -1.89
C SER A 10 14.83 11.23 -2.41
N LEU A 11 14.60 10.35 -3.39
CA LEU A 11 13.29 10.10 -4.02
C LEU A 11 12.59 8.83 -3.51
N LEU A 12 13.29 7.96 -2.77
CA LEU A 12 12.70 6.75 -2.22
C LEU A 12 12.11 7.02 -0.83
N PRO A 13 10.97 6.39 -0.46
CA PRO A 13 10.42 6.53 0.87
C PRO A 13 11.39 5.98 1.92
N THR A 14 11.52 6.69 3.03
CA THR A 14 12.23 6.21 4.21
C THR A 14 11.41 5.17 4.97
N LEU A 15 12.02 4.47 5.93
CA LEU A 15 11.28 3.60 6.83
C LEU A 15 10.16 4.35 7.56
N ALA A 16 10.44 5.57 8.03
CA ALA A 16 9.45 6.41 8.71
C ALA A 16 8.25 6.74 7.81
N ASP A 17 8.49 6.96 6.50
CA ASP A 17 7.40 7.17 5.53
C ASP A 17 6.52 5.92 5.37
N ILE A 18 7.14 4.73 5.35
CA ILE A 18 6.42 3.45 5.26
C ILE A 18 5.61 3.18 6.53
N GLU A 19 6.18 3.43 7.71
CA GLU A 19 5.49 3.28 9.00
C GLU A 19 4.32 4.26 9.13
N ALA A 20 4.50 5.51 8.72
CA ALA A 20 3.43 6.50 8.68
C ALA A 20 2.31 6.07 7.70
N ALA A 21 2.66 5.56 6.52
CA ALA A 21 1.69 5.01 5.57
C ALA A 21 0.95 3.80 6.14
N ALA A 22 1.63 2.93 6.90
CA ALA A 22 0.99 1.79 7.57
C ALA A 22 -0.09 2.24 8.57
N GLN A 23 0.17 3.30 9.35
CA GLN A 23 -0.85 3.88 10.24
C GLN A 23 -2.07 4.39 9.48
N VAL A 24 -1.87 5.05 8.33
CA VAL A 24 -2.97 5.50 7.46
C VAL A 24 -3.84 4.32 7.05
N VAL A 25 -3.21 3.26 6.55
CA VAL A 25 -3.90 2.06 6.06
C VAL A 25 -4.66 1.34 7.17
N TYR A 26 -4.08 1.22 8.37
CA TYR A 26 -4.70 0.49 9.48
C TYR A 26 -5.88 1.21 10.13
N ARG A 27 -6.15 2.47 9.76
CA ARG A 27 -7.42 3.14 10.11
C ARG A 27 -8.60 2.60 9.31
N ASP A 28 -8.38 2.09 8.10
CA ASP A 28 -9.45 1.60 7.21
C ASP A 28 -9.74 0.11 7.39
N PHE A 29 -8.72 -0.73 7.59
CA PHE A 29 -8.90 -2.17 7.73
C PHE A 29 -7.76 -2.83 8.53
N PRO A 30 -8.04 -3.94 9.24
CA PRO A 30 -7.03 -4.65 10.03
C PRO A 30 -5.95 -5.30 9.15
N PRO A 31 -4.79 -5.68 9.73
CA PRO A 31 -3.79 -6.48 9.03
C PRO A 31 -4.40 -7.75 8.42
N THR A 32 -4.11 -8.01 7.15
CA THR A 32 -4.52 -9.24 6.47
C THR A 32 -3.80 -10.46 7.04
N SER A 33 -4.47 -11.60 7.06
CA SER A 33 -3.88 -12.84 7.53
C SER A 33 -2.59 -13.19 6.80
N GLN A 34 -1.63 -13.75 7.53
CA GLN A 34 -0.45 -14.38 6.96
C GLN A 34 -0.30 -15.78 7.54
N TYR A 35 -0.12 -16.78 6.69
CA TYR A 35 -0.02 -18.17 7.10
C TYR A 35 1.17 -18.84 6.45
N ARG A 36 1.86 -19.70 7.21
CA ARG A 36 2.77 -20.67 6.63
C ARG A 36 1.95 -21.69 5.84
N TRP A 37 2.16 -21.79 4.55
CA TRP A 37 1.36 -22.62 3.66
C TRP A 37 2.03 -23.98 3.43
N GLY A 38 1.45 -25.04 3.99
CA GLY A 38 2.07 -26.37 4.04
C GLY A 38 2.47 -26.91 2.67
N LEU A 39 1.52 -27.01 1.73
CA LEU A 39 1.77 -27.56 0.38
C LEU A 39 2.80 -26.76 -0.43
N LEU A 40 2.84 -25.44 -0.24
CA LEU A 40 3.84 -24.60 -0.90
C LEU A 40 5.21 -24.77 -0.24
N SER A 41 5.24 -24.92 1.08
CA SER A 41 6.48 -25.13 1.81
C SER A 41 7.12 -26.47 1.45
N GLU A 42 6.31 -27.54 1.33
CA GLU A 42 6.75 -28.85 0.85
C GLU A 42 7.31 -28.75 -0.58
N ARG A 43 6.57 -28.10 -1.49
CA ARG A 43 7.00 -27.95 -2.89
C ARG A 43 8.28 -27.13 -3.04
N LEU A 44 8.50 -26.14 -2.19
CA LEU A 44 9.68 -25.26 -2.25
C LEU A 44 10.87 -25.78 -1.43
N GLY A 45 10.67 -26.81 -0.59
CA GLY A 45 11.70 -27.30 0.34
C GLY A 45 12.10 -26.28 1.42
N THR A 46 11.29 -25.25 1.64
CA THR A 46 11.52 -24.18 2.62
C THR A 46 10.19 -23.57 3.06
N ASP A 47 10.18 -22.83 4.17
CA ASP A 47 8.96 -22.23 4.68
C ASP A 47 8.42 -21.15 3.74
N CYS A 48 7.21 -21.38 3.23
CA CYS A 48 6.50 -20.44 2.38
C CYS A 48 5.37 -19.78 3.16
N TRP A 49 5.45 -18.45 3.31
CA TRP A 49 4.41 -17.65 3.96
C TRP A 49 3.55 -16.93 2.92
N LEU A 50 2.24 -17.12 3.00
CA LEU A 50 1.27 -16.47 2.13
C LEU A 50 0.63 -15.29 2.86
N LYS A 51 0.73 -14.10 2.27
CA LYS A 51 0.07 -12.86 2.75
C LYS A 51 -1.23 -12.64 1.97
N HIS A 52 -2.36 -12.73 2.66
CA HIS A 52 -3.69 -12.69 2.03
C HIS A 52 -4.20 -11.27 1.73
N GLU A 53 -3.51 -10.54 0.86
CA GLU A 53 -3.97 -9.23 0.37
C GLU A 53 -5.28 -9.31 -0.42
N ASN A 54 -5.67 -10.52 -0.86
CA ASN A 54 -6.96 -10.81 -1.44
C ASN A 54 -8.14 -10.71 -0.44
N HIS A 55 -7.88 -10.59 0.87
CA HIS A 55 -8.91 -10.38 1.90
C HIS A 55 -9.10 -8.91 2.30
N THR A 56 -8.46 -7.98 1.60
CA THR A 56 -8.72 -6.54 1.77
C THR A 56 -10.11 -6.15 1.22
N PRO A 57 -10.66 -4.98 1.57
CA PRO A 57 -11.99 -4.57 1.11
C PRO A 57 -12.19 -4.54 -0.42
N VAL A 58 -11.12 -4.36 -1.19
CA VAL A 58 -11.14 -4.39 -2.68
C VAL A 58 -10.52 -5.67 -3.26
N GLY A 59 -10.29 -6.68 -2.42
CA GLY A 59 -9.69 -7.95 -2.82
C GLY A 59 -8.26 -7.85 -3.35
N ALA A 60 -7.54 -6.75 -3.06
CA ALA A 60 -6.19 -6.52 -3.55
C ALA A 60 -5.42 -5.48 -2.73
N PHE A 61 -4.10 -5.64 -2.70
CA PHE A 61 -3.19 -4.73 -1.97
C PHE A 61 -3.25 -3.26 -2.41
N LYS A 62 -3.79 -2.97 -3.61
CA LYS A 62 -3.71 -1.63 -4.22
C LYS A 62 -4.42 -0.56 -3.38
N ILE A 63 -5.45 -0.91 -2.61
CA ILE A 63 -6.14 0.00 -1.67
C ILE A 63 -5.16 0.71 -0.73
N ARG A 64 -4.08 0.05 -0.33
CA ARG A 64 -3.05 0.64 0.54
C ARG A 64 -2.42 1.88 -0.07
N GLY A 65 -2.12 1.82 -1.37
CA GLY A 65 -1.57 2.95 -2.13
C GLY A 65 -2.59 4.06 -2.32
N GLY A 66 -3.85 3.72 -2.62
CA GLY A 66 -4.93 4.69 -2.73
C GLY A 66 -5.11 5.51 -1.45
N LEU A 67 -5.24 4.84 -0.31
CA LEU A 67 -5.39 5.50 0.99
C LEU A 67 -4.20 6.40 1.32
N THR A 68 -2.98 5.92 1.11
CA THR A 68 -1.76 6.69 1.36
C THR A 68 -1.67 7.92 0.44
N TYR A 69 -2.08 7.79 -0.83
CA TYR A 69 -2.08 8.89 -1.79
C TYR A 69 -3.03 10.02 -1.39
N PHE A 70 -4.28 9.69 -1.05
CA PHE A 70 -5.26 10.70 -0.64
C PHE A 70 -4.94 11.32 0.72
N ASP A 71 -4.42 10.55 1.68
CA ASP A 71 -3.94 11.10 2.96
C ASP A 71 -2.81 12.12 2.75
N GLN A 72 -1.88 11.86 1.82
CA GLN A 72 -0.81 12.80 1.48
C GLN A 72 -1.35 14.07 0.79
N LEU A 73 -2.33 13.94 -0.11
CA LEU A 73 -2.98 15.10 -0.73
C LEU A 73 -3.71 15.97 0.31
N ALA A 74 -4.42 15.34 1.24
CA ALA A 74 -5.10 16.03 2.33
C ALA A 74 -4.12 16.79 3.23
N LYS A 75 -3.03 16.15 3.66
CA LYS A 75 -1.98 16.77 4.49
C LYS A 75 -1.32 17.99 3.83
N ARG A 76 -1.23 17.99 2.50
CA ARG A 76 -0.63 19.09 1.72
C ARG A 76 -1.64 20.17 1.33
N GLY A 77 -2.92 20.01 1.68
CA GLY A 77 -3.99 20.92 1.22
C GLY A 77 -4.20 20.89 -0.29
N ALA A 78 -3.89 19.77 -0.95
CA ALA A 78 -3.88 19.60 -2.40
C ALA A 78 -4.99 18.64 -2.88
N MET A 79 -6.08 18.51 -2.13
CA MET A 79 -7.18 17.62 -2.50
C MET A 79 -7.85 18.10 -3.80
N PRO A 80 -7.91 17.25 -4.84
CA PRO A 80 -8.55 17.61 -6.09
C PRO A 80 -10.07 17.55 -5.95
N ARG A 81 -10.78 18.29 -6.82
CA ARG A 81 -12.26 18.19 -6.91
C ARG A 81 -12.71 16.88 -7.53
N GLU A 82 -11.92 16.34 -8.45
CA GLU A 82 -12.23 15.13 -9.23
C GLU A 82 -10.98 14.28 -9.40
N VAL A 83 -11.17 12.98 -9.55
CA VAL A 83 -10.09 11.99 -9.67
C VAL A 83 -10.36 11.15 -10.91
N ILE A 84 -9.38 11.08 -11.81
CA ILE A 84 -9.42 10.27 -13.03
C ILE A 84 -8.32 9.22 -12.94
N SER A 85 -8.64 7.96 -13.21
CA SER A 85 -7.68 6.85 -13.22
C SER A 85 -7.97 5.92 -14.40
N ALA A 86 -6.98 5.71 -15.28
CA ALA A 86 -7.05 4.71 -16.34
C ALA A 86 -6.66 3.33 -15.80
N THR A 87 -7.58 2.37 -15.79
CA THR A 87 -7.40 1.05 -15.16
C THR A 87 -8.37 0.03 -15.72
N ARG A 88 -7.99 -1.26 -15.65
CA ARG A 88 -8.84 -2.40 -16.00
C ARG A 88 -9.36 -3.19 -14.78
N GLY A 89 -9.06 -2.75 -13.55
CA GLY A 89 -9.40 -3.51 -12.34
C GLY A 89 -8.97 -2.85 -11.03
N ASN A 90 -8.33 -3.62 -10.14
CA ASN A 90 -8.03 -3.31 -8.73
C ASN A 90 -7.50 -1.89 -8.43
N HIS A 91 -6.78 -1.24 -9.34
CA HIS A 91 -6.35 0.15 -9.14
C HIS A 91 -7.52 1.13 -9.12
N GLY A 92 -8.53 0.94 -9.98
CA GLY A 92 -9.72 1.79 -10.03
C GLY A 92 -10.58 1.61 -8.79
N GLN A 93 -10.74 0.37 -8.32
CA GLN A 93 -11.42 0.10 -7.05
C GLN A 93 -10.68 0.73 -5.87
N SER A 94 -9.35 0.67 -5.86
CA SER A 94 -8.53 1.36 -4.86
C SER A 94 -8.76 2.88 -4.86
N MET A 95 -8.68 3.53 -6.02
CA MET A 95 -8.87 4.99 -6.12
C MET A 95 -10.30 5.38 -5.75
N GLY A 96 -11.31 4.64 -6.23
CA GLY A 96 -12.71 4.87 -5.91
C GLY A 96 -13.03 4.66 -4.43
N TRP A 97 -12.41 3.66 -3.79
CA TRP A 97 -12.55 3.46 -2.34
C TRP A 97 -11.98 4.63 -1.55
N ALA A 98 -10.73 5.00 -1.84
CA ALA A 98 -9.98 5.99 -1.07
C ALA A 98 -10.50 7.41 -1.25
N ALA A 99 -11.05 7.75 -2.43
CA ALA A 99 -11.61 9.07 -2.72
C ALA A 99 -12.88 9.43 -1.92
N ARG A 100 -13.46 8.50 -1.15
CA ARG A 100 -14.63 8.74 -0.29
C ARG A 100 -14.29 9.41 1.05
N SER A 101 -13.00 9.50 1.38
CA SER A 101 -12.49 9.86 2.71
C SER A 101 -11.85 11.24 2.71
#